data_AF-A0A2P6QWG1-F1
#
_entry.id   AF-A0A2P6QWG1-F1
#
_cell.length_a   1.000
_cell.length_b   1.000
_cell.length_c   1.000
_cell.angle_alpha   90.00
_cell.angle_beta   90.00
_cell.angle_gamma   90.00
#
_symmetry.space_group_name_H-M   'P 1'
#
loop_
_entity.id
_entity.type
_entity.pdbx_description
1 polymer ?
#
loop_
_entity_poly.entity_id
_entity_poly.type
_entity_poly.pdbx_seq_one_letter_code
_entity_poly.pdbx_strand_id
1 'polypeptide(L)'
;MLFLNFSSDVADAFKSKYREVAEKYKGEGISFLVGDLEASQGAFQYFGLKEEQVPLIIIQTNDGQKFLKPHLEPDHISVWVKEYKDGKVSPYKKSEPIPEKNDDPVKVVVAESLQDIVFKSGKNVML
;
A
#
# COMPACT_ATOMS: atom_id res chain seq x y z
N MET A 1 -3.86 5.30 -6.44
CA MET A 1 -3.10 6.49 -6.04
C MET A 1 -1.63 6.20 -6.25
N LEU A 2 -0.96 7.02 -7.04
CA LEU A 2 0.48 6.94 -7.30
C LEU A 2 1.16 8.05 -6.50
N PHE A 3 2.20 7.71 -5.73
CA PHE A 3 3.01 8.67 -5.01
C PHE A 3 4.42 8.71 -5.61
N LEU A 4 4.89 9.91 -5.93
CA LEU A 4 6.21 10.16 -6.48
C LEU A 4 6.74 11.51 -5.98
N ASN A 5 8.06 11.71 -6.07
CA ASN A 5 8.65 13.03 -5.92
C ASN A 5 8.50 13.79 -7.24
N PHE A 6 7.72 14.86 -7.26
CA PHE A 6 7.44 15.61 -8.49
C PHE A 6 8.66 16.35 -9.04
N SER A 7 9.66 16.59 -8.21
CA SER A 7 10.92 17.25 -8.57
C SER A 7 11.95 16.30 -9.19
N SER A 8 11.65 15.00 -9.26
CA SER A 8 12.55 14.00 -9.86
C SER A 8 12.43 13.98 -11.39
N ASP A 9 13.56 13.77 -12.08
CA ASP A 9 13.63 13.69 -13.55
C ASP A 9 12.77 12.56 -14.14
N VAL A 10 12.43 11.54 -13.35
CA VAL A 10 11.58 10.42 -13.80
C VAL A 10 10.08 10.71 -13.66
N ALA A 11 9.69 11.80 -12.99
CA ALA A 11 8.30 12.10 -12.66
C ALA A 11 7.38 12.17 -13.90
N ASP A 12 7.86 12.75 -15.00
CA ASP A 12 7.08 12.87 -16.23
C ASP A 12 6.86 11.53 -16.92
N ALA A 13 7.84 10.62 -16.88
CA ALA A 13 7.68 9.26 -17.39
C ALA A 13 6.59 8.50 -16.62
N PHE A 14 6.59 8.62 -15.27
CA PHE A 14 5.53 8.05 -14.43
C PHE A 14 4.16 8.66 -14.75
N LYS A 15 4.06 10.00 -14.85
CA LYS A 15 2.80 10.69 -15.15
C LYS A 15 2.25 10.31 -16.51
N SER A 16 3.10 10.26 -17.54
CA SER A 16 2.69 9.84 -18.90
C SER A 16 2.14 8.42 -18.88
N LYS A 17 2.91 7.48 -18.33
CA LYS A 17 2.50 6.07 -18.29
C LYS A 17 1.25 5.84 -17.45
N TYR A 18 1.15 6.53 -16.32
CA TYR A 18 -0.02 6.45 -15.45
C TYR A 18 -1.27 7.03 -16.13
N ARG A 19 -1.12 8.09 -16.93
CA ARG A 19 -2.22 8.65 -17.74
C ARG A 19 -2.68 7.69 -18.82
N GLU A 20 -1.78 7.05 -19.56
CA GLU A 20 -2.14 6.02 -20.55
C GLU A 20 -2.96 4.89 -19.90
N VAL A 21 -2.54 4.42 -18.73
CA VAL A 21 -3.26 3.40 -17.97
C VAL A 21 -4.62 3.91 -17.51
N ALA A 22 -4.69 5.15 -17.01
CA ALA A 22 -5.95 5.75 -16.58
C ALA A 22 -6.97 5.89 -17.72
N GLU A 23 -6.52 6.22 -18.93
CA GLU A 23 -7.36 6.29 -20.12
C GLU A 23 -7.86 4.90 -20.54
N LYS A 24 -7.01 3.88 -20.45
CA LYS A 24 -7.39 2.49 -20.75
C LYS A 24 -8.49 1.95 -19.82
N TYR A 25 -8.41 2.25 -18.52
CA TYR A 25 -9.37 1.75 -17.51
C TYR A 25 -10.48 2.76 -17.17
N LYS A 26 -10.67 3.78 -18.03
CA LYS A 26 -11.68 4.81 -17.82
C LYS A 26 -13.08 4.20 -17.84
N GLY A 27 -13.85 4.47 -16.79
CA GLY A 27 -15.23 3.96 -16.65
C GLY A 27 -15.32 2.55 -16.04
N GLU A 28 -14.19 1.90 -15.74
CA GLU A 28 -14.17 0.58 -15.10
C GLU A 28 -14.16 0.62 -13.56
N GLY A 29 -14.67 1.71 -12.98
CA GLY A 29 -14.78 1.86 -11.52
C GLY A 29 -13.45 2.07 -10.79
N ILE A 30 -12.36 2.43 -11.48
CA ILE A 30 -11.08 2.80 -10.85
C ILE A 30 -10.83 4.29 -11.04
N SER A 31 -10.51 4.98 -9.94
CA SER A 31 -10.09 6.38 -9.94
C SER A 31 -8.58 6.48 -9.78
N PHE A 32 -7.95 7.30 -10.62
CA PHE A 32 -6.51 7.51 -10.65
C PHE A 32 -6.20 8.87 -10.03
N LEU A 33 -5.40 8.88 -8.96
CA LEU A 33 -4.88 10.08 -8.33
C LEU A 33 -3.36 9.99 -8.30
N VAL A 34 -2.71 11.14 -8.34
CA VAL A 34 -1.26 11.29 -8.20
C VAL A 34 -1.00 12.26 -7.05
N GLY A 35 -0.16 11.85 -6.10
CA GLY A 35 0.26 12.67 -4.96
C GLY A 35 1.76 12.90 -4.99
N ASP A 36 2.17 14.11 -4.63
CA ASP A 36 3.58 14.42 -4.38
C ASP A 36 4.00 13.92 -2.98
N LEU A 37 5.24 13.46 -2.85
CA LEU A 37 5.79 12.94 -1.60
C LEU A 37 5.70 13.93 -0.44
N GLU A 38 6.11 15.19 -0.65
CA GLU A 38 6.16 16.21 0.41
C GLU A 38 4.75 16.63 0.84
N ALA A 39 3.83 16.74 -0.12
CA ALA A 39 2.45 17.15 0.13
C ALA A 39 1.54 16.02 0.67
N SER A 40 1.97 14.76 0.63
CA SER A 40 1.12 13.59 0.91
C SER A 40 1.40 12.88 2.25
N GLN A 41 2.12 13.51 3.17
CA GLN A 41 2.51 12.91 4.45
C GLN A 41 1.33 12.33 5.27
N GLY A 42 0.17 12.99 5.26
CA GLY A 42 -1.03 12.47 5.91
C GLY A 42 -1.52 11.15 5.29
N ALA A 43 -1.41 11.00 3.97
CA ALA A 43 -1.72 9.74 3.30
C ALA A 43 -0.71 8.64 3.68
N PHE A 44 0.57 8.98 3.77
CA PHE A 44 1.61 8.03 4.18
C PHE A 44 1.34 7.48 5.59
N GLN A 45 0.97 8.33 6.54
CA GLN A 45 0.58 7.90 7.89
C GLN A 45 -0.67 7.00 7.88
N TYR A 46 -1.72 7.42 7.16
CA TYR A 46 -2.98 6.68 7.08
C TYR A 46 -2.80 5.28 6.45
N PHE A 47 -2.00 5.18 5.39
CA PHE A 47 -1.73 3.92 4.71
C PHE A 47 -0.57 3.14 5.35
N GLY A 48 0.22 3.74 6.24
CA GLY A 48 1.42 3.12 6.80
C GLY A 48 2.51 2.91 5.74
N LEU A 49 2.67 3.89 4.86
CA LEU A 49 3.68 3.90 3.81
C LEU A 49 4.96 4.56 4.35
N LYS A 50 6.10 4.16 3.81
CA LYS A 50 7.40 4.75 4.12
C LYS A 50 7.94 5.51 2.91
N GLU A 51 8.62 6.62 3.14
CA GLU A 51 9.19 7.43 2.06
C GLU A 51 10.21 6.66 1.21
N GLU A 52 10.96 5.75 1.84
CA GLU A 52 11.91 4.85 1.17
C GLU A 52 11.24 3.94 0.12
N GLN A 53 9.92 3.77 0.16
CA GLN A 53 9.16 2.95 -0.80
C GLN A 53 8.84 3.72 -2.09
N VAL A 54 9.00 5.05 -2.12
CA VAL A 54 8.67 5.89 -3.28
C VAL A 54 9.69 5.66 -4.40
N PRO A 55 9.27 5.55 -5.68
CA PRO A 55 7.89 5.66 -6.20
C PRO A 55 7.02 4.46 -5.81
N LEU A 56 5.76 4.69 -5.44
CA LEU A 56 4.84 3.60 -5.06
C LEU A 56 3.43 3.84 -5.57
N ILE A 57 2.68 2.76 -5.75
CA ILE A 57 1.27 2.79 -6.09
C ILE A 57 0.45 2.01 -5.06
N ILE A 58 -0.68 2.60 -4.66
CA ILE A 58 -1.65 1.97 -3.76
C ILE A 58 -3.05 2.03 -4.37
N ILE A 59 -3.79 0.93 -4.26
CA ILE A 59 -5.21 0.86 -4.58
C ILE A 59 -5.98 0.61 -3.28
N GLN A 60 -7.05 1.37 -3.07
CA GLN A 60 -8.01 1.15 -2.01
C GLN A 60 -9.36 0.82 -2.64
N THR A 61 -9.96 -0.28 -2.21
CA THR A 61 -11.31 -0.70 -2.59
C THR A 61 -12.36 -0.11 -1.65
N ASN A 62 -13.62 -0.10 -2.08
CA ASN A 62 -14.74 0.35 -1.24
C ASN A 62 -14.91 -0.53 0.02
N ASP A 63 -14.56 -1.81 -0.07
CA ASP A 63 -14.56 -2.76 1.04
C ASP A 63 -13.37 -2.58 2.00
N GLY A 64 -12.56 -1.54 1.79
CA GLY A 64 -11.45 -1.18 2.67
C GLY A 64 -10.16 -1.98 2.45
N GLN A 65 -10.14 -2.94 1.52
CA GLN A 65 -8.91 -3.65 1.15
C GLN A 65 -7.95 -2.69 0.44
N LYS A 66 -6.67 -2.83 0.78
CA LYS A 66 -5.57 -2.03 0.24
C LYS A 66 -4.64 -2.95 -0.52
N PHE A 67 -4.03 -2.47 -1.59
CA PHE A 67 -3.05 -3.20 -2.39
C PHE A 67 -1.90 -2.26 -2.67
N LEU A 68 -0.68 -2.64 -2.30
CA LEU A 68 0.50 -1.79 -2.35
C LEU A 68 1.56 -2.42 -3.24
N LYS A 69 2.15 -1.62 -4.14
CA LYS A 69 3.41 -1.95 -4.80
C LYS A 69 4.44 -0.84 -4.53
N PRO A 70 5.45 -1.09 -3.69
CA PRO A 70 6.56 -0.18 -3.47
C PRO A 70 7.58 -0.27 -4.62
N HIS A 71 8.54 0.67 -4.67
CA HIS A 71 9.66 0.70 -5.61
C HIS A 71 9.23 0.45 -7.05
N LEU A 72 8.21 1.18 -7.46
CA LEU A 72 7.57 1.06 -8.75
C LEU A 72 8.50 1.61 -9.84
N GLU A 73 8.47 1.00 -11.02
CA GLU A 73 9.05 1.54 -12.26
C GLU A 73 7.90 1.84 -13.24
N PRO A 74 8.07 2.74 -14.22
CA PRO A 74 6.98 3.14 -15.12
C PRO A 74 6.31 1.94 -15.82
N ASP A 75 7.09 0.99 -16.32
CA ASP A 75 6.58 -0.20 -17.02
C ASP A 75 5.78 -1.14 -16.12
N HIS A 76 6.05 -1.12 -14.81
CA HIS A 76 5.32 -1.93 -13.84
C HIS A 76 3.87 -1.50 -13.65
N ILE A 77 3.52 -0.23 -13.93
CA ILE A 77 2.17 0.30 -13.68
C ILE A 77 1.13 -0.49 -14.47
N SER A 78 1.37 -0.70 -15.76
CA SER A 78 0.42 -1.36 -16.66
C SER A 78 0.19 -2.83 -16.28
N VAL A 79 1.28 -3.53 -15.95
CA VAL A 79 1.25 -4.93 -15.53
C VAL A 79 0.52 -5.07 -14.20
N TRP A 80 0.88 -4.25 -13.22
CA TRP A 80 0.35 -4.36 -11.87
C TRP A 80 -1.15 -4.02 -11.79
N VAL A 81 -1.62 -2.99 -12.50
CA VAL A 81 -3.06 -2.69 -12.56
C VAL A 81 -3.85 -3.83 -13.22
N LYS A 82 -3.27 -4.48 -14.23
CA LYS A 82 -3.87 -5.68 -14.84
C LYS A 82 -3.92 -6.84 -13.85
N GLU A 83 -2.83 -7.14 -13.16
CA GLU A 83 -2.79 -8.21 -12.15
C GLU A 83 -3.77 -7.96 -11.01
N TYR A 84 -3.94 -6.70 -10.60
CA TYR A 84 -4.93 -6.31 -9.62
C TYR A 84 -6.36 -6.59 -10.12
N LYS A 85 -6.68 -6.20 -11.36
CA LYS A 85 -7.98 -6.50 -11.99
C LYS A 85 -8.21 -8.00 -12.16
N ASP A 86 -7.17 -8.77 -12.45
CA ASP A 86 -7.21 -10.24 -12.54
C ASP A 86 -7.33 -10.92 -11.16
N GLY A 87 -7.27 -10.16 -10.04
CA GLY A 87 -7.34 -10.71 -8.68
C GLY A 87 -6.07 -11.43 -8.22
N LYS A 88 -4.93 -11.20 -8.88
CA LYS A 88 -3.64 -11.86 -8.59
C LYS A 88 -2.80 -11.14 -7.54
N VAL A 89 -3.12 -9.88 -7.23
CA VAL A 89 -2.38 -9.09 -6.25
C VAL A 89 -2.94 -9.37 -4.86
N SER A 90 -2.06 -9.73 -3.93
CA SER A 90 -2.44 -9.97 -2.54
C SER A 90 -2.77 -8.65 -1.81
N PRO A 91 -3.77 -8.64 -0.92
CA PRO A 91 -4.06 -7.48 -0.10
C PRO A 91 -2.87 -7.09 0.78
N TYR A 92 -2.56 -5.80 0.79
CA TYR A 92 -1.63 -5.18 1.72
C TYR A 92 -2.28 -5.00 3.09
N LYS A 93 -1.61 -5.51 4.12
CA LYS A 93 -1.97 -5.32 5.53
C LYS A 93 -0.92 -4.45 6.19
N LYS A 94 -1.33 -3.29 6.70
CA LYS A 94 -0.46 -2.43 7.51
C LYS A 94 -0.09 -3.18 8.80
N SER A 95 1.20 -3.40 9.02
CA SER A 95 1.72 -3.94 10.27
C SER A 95 2.97 -3.17 10.67
N GLU A 96 3.07 -2.86 11.96
CA GLU A 96 4.34 -2.50 12.58
C GLU A 96 5.25 -3.75 12.62
N PRO A 97 6.58 -3.58 12.72
CA PRO A 97 7.48 -4.70 12.92
C PRO A 97 7.14 -5.45 14.21
N ILE A 98 7.31 -6.77 14.18
CA ILE A 98 7.14 -7.59 15.37
C ILE A 98 8.19 -7.14 16.42
N PRO A 99 7.77 -6.79 17.64
CA PRO A 99 8.69 -6.33 18.67
C PRO A 99 9.66 -7.44 19.07
N GLU A 100 10.95 -7.12 19.21
CA GLU A 100 11.99 -8.09 19.59
C GLU A 100 11.77 -8.66 21.00
N LYS A 101 11.20 -7.86 21.89
CA LYS A 101 10.81 -8.25 23.25
C LYS A 101 9.37 -7.89 23.48
N ASN A 102 8.63 -8.80 24.10
CA ASN A 102 7.21 -8.63 24.38
C ASN A 102 6.85 -9.30 25.70
N ASP A 103 7.65 -9.05 26.74
CA ASP A 103 7.58 -9.77 28.01
C ASP A 103 6.73 -9.07 29.08
N ASP A 104 6.31 -7.84 28.81
CA ASP A 104 5.47 -7.04 29.70
C ASP A 104 4.09 -7.66 29.97
N PRO A 105 3.42 -7.29 31.09
CA PRO A 105 2.07 -7.76 31.42
C PRO A 105 1.03 -7.48 30.32
N VAL A 106 1.21 -6.37 29.59
CA VAL A 106 0.43 -6.03 28.39
C VAL A 106 1.27 -6.38 27.17
N LYS A 107 0.79 -7.33 26.36
CA LYS A 107 1.50 -7.78 25.16
C LYS A 107 1.16 -6.87 23.98
N VAL A 108 2.19 -6.37 23.31
CA VAL A 108 2.03 -5.64 22.05
C VAL A 108 1.73 -6.64 20.94
N VAL A 109 0.62 -6.44 20.24
CA VAL A 109 0.22 -7.28 19.11
C VAL A 109 0.21 -6.43 17.85
N VAL A 110 0.90 -6.90 16.81
CA VAL A 110 0.91 -6.26 15.50
C VAL A 110 0.09 -7.10 14.52
N ALA A 111 -0.27 -6.52 13.38
CA ALA A 111 -1.11 -7.20 12.40
C ALA A 111 -0.52 -8.53 11.91
N GLU A 112 0.81 -8.66 11.82
CA GLU A 112 1.50 -9.91 11.47
C GLU A 112 1.46 -10.95 12.59
N SER A 113 1.54 -10.55 13.87
CA SER A 113 1.54 -11.49 15.00
C SER A 113 0.15 -11.79 15.56
N LEU A 114 -0.88 -11.06 15.13
CA LEU A 114 -2.26 -11.18 15.60
C LEU A 114 -2.79 -12.62 15.53
N GLN A 115 -2.54 -13.32 14.42
CA GLN A 115 -3.04 -14.68 14.23
C GLN A 115 -2.48 -15.64 15.29
N ASP A 116 -1.19 -15.51 15.60
CA ASP A 116 -0.49 -16.44 16.47
C ASP A 116 -0.67 -16.07 17.95
N ILE A 117 -0.62 -14.77 18.29
CA ILE A 117 -0.72 -14.29 19.67
C ILE A 117 -2.16 -14.25 20.18
N VAL A 118 -3.15 -14.07 19.30
CA VAL A 118 -4.56 -13.96 19.71
C VAL A 118 -5.31 -15.23 19.36
N PHE A 119 -5.51 -15.51 18.07
CA PHE A 119 -6.43 -16.56 17.62
C PHE A 119 -5.91 -17.98 17.81
N LYS A 120 -4.60 -18.20 17.69
CA LYS A 120 -3.97 -19.53 17.85
C LYS A 120 -3.25 -19.71 19.18
N SER A 121 -3.40 -18.77 20.11
CA SER A 121 -2.68 -18.78 21.38
C SER A 121 -3.06 -19.94 22.31
N GLY A 122 -4.24 -20.54 22.12
CA GLY A 122 -4.82 -21.51 23.04
C GLY A 122 -5.20 -20.90 24.40
N LYS A 123 -5.24 -19.57 24.51
CA LYS A 123 -5.54 -18.82 25.73
C LYS A 123 -6.74 -17.90 25.53
N ASN A 124 -7.33 -17.46 26.63
CA ASN A 124 -8.29 -16.35 26.61
C ASN A 124 -7.48 -15.05 26.45
N VAL A 125 -7.67 -14.35 25.33
CA VAL A 125 -6.96 -13.11 25.00
C VAL A 125 -7.96 -11.97 24.91
N MET A 126 -7.69 -10.89 25.64
CA MET A 126 -8.45 -9.63 25.59
C MET A 126 -7.58 -8.57 24.91
N LEU A 127 -8.10 -8.00 23.82
CA LEU A 127 -7.49 -6.92 23.05
C LEU A 127 -8.07 -5.56 23.45
#